data_AF-F8E8Y7-F1
#
_entry.id   AF-F8E8Y7-F1
#
_cell.length_a   1.000
_cell.length_b   1.000
_cell.length_c   1.000
_cell.angle_alpha   90.00
_cell.angle_beta   90.00
_cell.angle_gamma   90.00
#
_symmetry.space_group_name_H-M   'P 1'
#
loop_
_entity.id
_entity.type
_entity.pdbx_description
1 polymer ?
#
loop_
_entity_poly.entity_id
_entity_poly.type
_entity_poly.pdbx_seq_one_letter_code
_entity_poly.pdbx_strand_id
1 'polypeptide(L)'
;MKSLKSTNKQHLTIFTALNIAVFWVFIISPTDPNKWKQIFDSLTLKDSLFLSISPILTLVLSGIFSATTKARLVYWRYNYPLPGSEAFSVHMAKDHRIDPDALATKWGPLPSDPKDQNRLWYKIYKIVENDIRVMDSHRDWLLSRDLAAYSVIFLLVFVPSVVGSGKAWKTTLIYIAIMILQYLIILVAARIYGKRFVCNVLSIDSQSN
;
A
#
# COMPACT_ATOMS: atom_id res chain seq x y z
N MET A 1 10.34 -8.85 20.23
CA MET A 1 10.10 -8.13 18.94
C MET A 1 8.61 -8.13 18.66
N LYS A 2 7.97 -6.96 18.47
CA LYS A 2 6.59 -6.92 17.94
C LYS A 2 6.60 -7.65 16.60
N SER A 3 5.69 -8.62 16.39
CA SER A 3 5.63 -9.32 15.11
C SER A 3 5.31 -8.31 14.01
N LEU A 4 5.97 -8.43 12.85
CA LEU A 4 5.76 -7.56 11.68
C LEU A 4 4.26 -7.40 11.33
N LYS A 5 3.47 -8.44 11.65
CA LYS A 5 2.02 -8.50 11.45
C LYS A 5 1.23 -7.61 12.42
N SER A 6 1.67 -7.43 13.67
CA SER A 6 0.94 -6.61 14.65
C SER A 6 1.12 -5.11 14.40
N THR A 7 2.33 -4.68 14.04
CA THR A 7 2.62 -3.27 13.69
C THR A 7 1.84 -2.85 12.45
N ASN A 8 1.83 -3.66 11.39
CA ASN A 8 1.09 -3.34 10.17
C ASN A 8 -0.43 -3.26 10.44
N LYS A 9 -0.97 -4.15 11.27
CA LYS A 9 -2.39 -4.13 11.65
C LYS A 9 -2.76 -2.82 12.35
N GLN A 10 -1.91 -2.30 13.23
CA GLN A 10 -2.16 -1.02 13.90
C GLN A 10 -2.28 0.14 12.91
N HIS A 11 -1.37 0.25 11.94
CA HIS A 11 -1.43 1.30 10.91
C HIS A 11 -2.68 1.17 10.02
N LEU A 12 -3.05 -0.05 9.63
CA LEU A 12 -4.28 -0.30 8.86
C LEU A 12 -5.54 0.06 9.64
N THR A 13 -5.58 -0.21 10.94
CA THR A 13 -6.68 0.18 11.84
C THR A 13 -6.82 1.69 11.93
N ILE A 14 -5.71 2.41 12.15
CA ILE A 14 -5.72 3.88 12.21
C ILE A 14 -6.20 4.47 10.88
N PHE A 15 -5.70 3.95 9.76
CA PHE A 15 -6.13 4.38 8.44
C PHE A 15 -7.62 4.15 8.20
N THR A 16 -8.15 3.01 8.64
CA THR A 16 -9.57 2.67 8.57
C THR A 16 -10.41 3.63 9.42
N ALA A 17 -10.01 3.88 10.67
CA ALA A 17 -10.69 4.81 11.56
C ALA A 17 -10.72 6.24 10.98
N LEU A 18 -9.59 6.70 10.41
CA LEU A 18 -9.50 8.01 9.77
C LEU A 18 -10.44 8.13 8.57
N ASN A 19 -10.50 7.12 7.70
CA ASN A 19 -11.39 7.14 6.54
C ASN A 19 -12.87 7.13 6.94
N ILE A 20 -13.23 6.39 8.01
CA ILE A 20 -14.59 6.42 8.56
C ILE A 20 -14.93 7.81 9.11
N ALA A 21 -14.02 8.43 9.88
CA ALA A 21 -14.22 9.76 10.42
C ALA A 21 -14.39 10.80 9.31
N VAL A 22 -13.52 10.78 8.29
CA VAL A 22 -13.64 11.67 7.13
C VAL A 22 -14.95 11.43 6.39
N PHE A 23 -15.35 10.18 6.15
CA PHE A 23 -16.64 9.87 5.54
C PHE A 23 -17.82 10.44 6.36
N TRP A 24 -17.81 10.24 7.67
CA TRP A 24 -18.85 10.71 8.59
C TRP A 24 -18.99 12.24 8.56
N VAL A 25 -17.86 12.96 8.57
CA VAL A 25 -17.84 14.42 8.42
C VAL A 25 -18.58 14.83 7.15
N PHE A 26 -18.30 14.22 6.01
CA PHE A 26 -18.94 14.59 4.75
C PHE A 26 -20.44 14.26 4.69
N ILE A 27 -20.87 13.21 5.39
CA ILE A 27 -22.29 12.84 5.52
C ILE A 27 -23.05 13.83 6.42
N ILE A 28 -22.47 14.25 7.54
CA ILE A 28 -23.11 15.22 8.45
C ILE A 28 -22.96 16.67 7.94
N SER A 29 -21.89 16.95 7.20
CA SER A 29 -21.53 18.31 6.77
C SER A 29 -22.72 19.07 6.20
N PRO A 30 -23.01 20.27 6.73
CA PRO A 30 -23.90 21.21 6.09
C PRO A 30 -23.47 21.43 4.65
N THR A 31 -24.45 21.75 3.80
CA THR A 31 -24.22 22.10 2.40
C THR A 31 -23.34 23.34 2.24
N ASP A 32 -23.19 24.15 3.29
CA ASP A 32 -22.31 25.32 3.34
C ASP A 32 -20.86 24.95 3.78
N PRO A 33 -19.86 25.11 2.88
CA PRO A 33 -18.45 24.84 3.17
C PRO A 33 -17.87 25.64 4.34
N ASN A 34 -18.40 26.84 4.64
CA ASN A 34 -17.87 27.70 5.69
C ASN A 34 -18.11 27.15 7.11
N LYS A 35 -19.06 26.21 7.25
CA LYS A 35 -19.36 25.53 8.52
C LYS A 35 -18.50 24.30 8.77
N TRP A 36 -17.64 23.92 7.83
CA TRP A 36 -16.80 22.71 7.97
C TRP A 36 -15.79 22.85 9.10
N LYS A 37 -15.28 24.07 9.34
CA LYS A 37 -14.33 24.32 10.44
C LYS A 37 -14.93 23.95 11.80
N GLN A 38 -16.20 24.29 12.05
CA GLN A 38 -16.89 23.90 13.28
C GLN A 38 -17.04 22.39 13.44
N ILE A 39 -17.20 21.64 12.33
CA ILE A 39 -17.27 20.18 12.39
C ILE A 39 -15.91 19.58 12.69
N PHE A 40 -14.85 20.08 12.05
CA PHE A 40 -13.48 19.66 12.36
C PHE A 40 -13.08 19.98 13.81
N ASP A 41 -13.58 21.09 14.36
CA ASP A 41 -13.36 21.42 15.78
C ASP A 41 -14.23 20.53 16.71
N SER A 42 -15.41 20.10 16.25
CA SER A 42 -16.30 19.16 16.97
C SER A 42 -15.87 17.69 16.88
N LEU A 43 -14.97 17.36 15.94
CA LEU A 43 -14.24 16.08 15.86
C LEU A 43 -13.23 16.00 17.01
N THR A 44 -13.73 16.08 18.24
CA THR A 44 -12.98 15.62 19.40
C THR A 44 -12.96 14.09 19.34
N LEU A 45 -11.88 13.47 19.80
CA LEU A 45 -11.64 12.01 19.89
C LEU A 45 -12.70 11.19 20.67
N LYS A 46 -13.88 11.76 20.95
CA LYS A 46 -14.98 11.19 21.73
C LYS A 46 -15.96 10.31 20.95
N ASP A 47 -15.86 10.21 19.62
CA ASP A 47 -16.61 9.19 18.86
C ASP A 47 -15.90 7.82 18.98
N SER A 48 -15.90 7.29 20.21
CA SER A 48 -15.34 6.00 20.59
C SER A 48 -15.81 4.86 19.70
N LEU A 49 -17.01 4.97 19.12
CA LEU A 49 -17.60 4.00 18.20
C LEU A 49 -16.73 3.74 16.96
N PHE A 50 -16.16 4.78 16.34
CA PHE A 50 -15.32 4.59 15.13
C PHE A 50 -14.01 3.87 15.46
N LEU A 51 -13.40 4.23 16.60
CA LEU A 51 -12.21 3.57 17.13
C LEU A 51 -12.50 2.10 17.48
N SER A 52 -13.67 1.82 18.06
CA SER A 52 -14.08 0.46 18.43
C SER A 52 -14.40 -0.45 17.24
N ILE A 53 -15.03 0.07 16.18
CA ILE A 53 -15.39 -0.76 15.01
C ILE A 53 -14.23 -0.95 14.02
N SER A 54 -13.28 0.00 13.98
CA SER A 54 -12.16 0.00 13.03
C SER A 54 -11.30 -1.27 13.01
N PRO A 55 -10.97 -1.96 14.13
CA PRO A 55 -10.11 -3.14 14.11
C PRO A 55 -10.84 -4.37 13.54
N ILE A 56 -12.15 -4.46 13.77
CA ILE A 56 -13.02 -5.51 13.23
C ILE A 56 -13.13 -5.32 11.72
N LEU A 57 -13.42 -4.09 11.28
CA LEU A 57 -13.49 -3.78 9.86
C LEU A 57 -12.15 -4.04 9.17
N THR A 58 -11.04 -3.62 9.76
CA THR A 58 -9.67 -3.91 9.26
C THR A 58 -9.43 -5.41 9.09
N LEU A 59 -9.87 -6.23 10.05
CA LEU A 59 -9.74 -7.69 9.94
C LEU A 59 -10.48 -8.21 8.70
N VAL A 60 -11.73 -7.78 8.49
CA VAL A 60 -12.53 -8.19 7.32
C VAL A 60 -11.88 -7.71 6.03
N LEU A 61 -11.53 -6.42 5.94
CA LEU A 61 -10.92 -5.81 4.75
C LEU A 61 -9.59 -6.49 4.36
N SER A 62 -8.83 -6.97 5.34
CA SER A 62 -7.55 -7.66 5.09
C SER A 62 -7.70 -8.92 4.22
N GLY A 63 -8.87 -9.58 4.28
CA GLY A 63 -9.18 -10.83 3.58
C GLY A 63 -9.93 -10.68 2.27
N ILE A 64 -10.44 -9.49 1.91
CA ILE A 64 -11.27 -9.29 0.70
C ILE A 64 -10.47 -9.52 -0.58
N PHE A 65 -9.22 -9.04 -0.63
CA PHE A 65 -8.37 -9.14 -1.81
C PHE A 65 -7.18 -10.09 -1.60
N SER A 66 -6.92 -10.90 -2.63
CA SER A 66 -5.69 -11.70 -2.71
C SER A 66 -4.45 -10.80 -2.83
N ALA A 67 -3.28 -11.31 -2.44
CA ALA A 67 -2.02 -10.58 -2.54
C ALA A 67 -1.71 -10.10 -3.97
N THR A 68 -2.09 -10.89 -4.98
CA THR A 68 -1.91 -10.55 -6.39
C THR A 68 -2.84 -9.41 -6.81
N THR A 69 -4.12 -9.45 -6.44
CA THR A 69 -5.08 -8.36 -6.73
C THR A 69 -4.61 -7.04 -6.11
N LYS A 70 -4.14 -7.07 -4.86
CA LYS A 70 -3.58 -5.87 -4.21
C LYS A 70 -2.35 -5.34 -4.96
N ALA A 71 -1.48 -6.21 -5.48
CA ALA A 71 -0.36 -5.81 -6.32
C ALA A 71 -0.83 -5.22 -7.67
N ARG A 72 -1.88 -5.77 -8.29
CA ARG A 72 -2.47 -5.20 -9.52
C ARG A 72 -3.00 -3.78 -9.28
N LEU A 73 -3.65 -3.55 -8.14
CA LEU A 73 -4.08 -2.20 -7.75
C LEU A 73 -2.88 -1.25 -7.58
N VAL A 74 -1.72 -1.74 -7.15
CA VAL A 74 -0.53 -0.89 -7.00
C VAL A 74 0.16 -0.62 -8.34
N TYR A 75 0.38 -1.63 -9.16
CA TYR A 75 1.18 -1.46 -10.38
C TYR A 75 0.37 -1.22 -11.64
N TRP A 76 -0.95 -1.33 -11.57
CA TRP A 76 -1.87 -1.29 -12.72
C TRP A 76 -1.47 -2.27 -13.83
N ARG A 77 -0.83 -3.37 -13.46
CA ARG A 77 -0.43 -4.46 -14.35
C ARG A 77 -1.32 -5.66 -14.11
N TYR A 78 -1.93 -6.21 -15.16
CA TYR A 78 -2.77 -7.40 -15.03
C TYR A 78 -1.93 -8.67 -14.86
N ASN A 79 -0.91 -8.82 -15.70
CA ASN A 79 0.05 -9.93 -15.69
C ASN A 79 1.31 -9.54 -14.92
N TYR A 80 1.84 -10.47 -14.13
CA TYR A 80 3.07 -10.32 -13.34
C TYR A 80 3.17 -8.99 -12.55
N PRO A 81 2.19 -8.69 -11.66
CA PRO A 81 2.13 -7.41 -10.97
C PRO A 81 3.16 -7.25 -9.84
N LEU A 82 3.95 -8.29 -9.53
CA LEU A 82 4.89 -8.26 -8.42
C LEU A 82 6.13 -7.43 -8.78
N PRO A 83 6.72 -6.68 -7.83
CA PRO A 83 7.92 -5.91 -8.13
C PRO A 83 9.11 -6.79 -8.55
N GLY A 84 9.18 -8.03 -8.05
CA GLY A 84 10.22 -9.00 -8.45
C GLY A 84 10.17 -9.40 -9.93
N SER A 85 9.05 -9.15 -10.63
CA SER A 85 8.91 -9.47 -12.06
C SER A 85 9.73 -8.56 -12.97
N GLU A 86 10.30 -7.48 -12.43
CA GLU A 86 11.21 -6.56 -13.14
C GLU A 86 12.54 -6.40 -12.39
N ALA A 87 12.90 -7.38 -11.55
CA ALA A 87 14.05 -7.30 -10.66
C ALA A 87 15.37 -7.05 -11.40
N PHE A 88 15.65 -7.82 -12.45
CA PHE A 88 16.91 -7.76 -13.17
C PHE A 88 16.85 -6.81 -14.37
N SER A 89 15.73 -6.81 -15.09
CA SER A 89 15.55 -5.99 -16.30
C SER A 89 15.41 -4.49 -16.04
N VAL A 90 14.80 -4.07 -14.91
CA VAL A 90 14.52 -2.65 -14.64
C VAL A 90 15.15 -2.18 -13.34
N HIS A 91 15.00 -2.93 -12.25
CA HIS A 91 15.38 -2.47 -10.92
C HIS A 91 16.89 -2.54 -10.68
N MET A 92 17.53 -3.64 -11.09
CA MET A 92 18.98 -3.85 -10.96
C MET A 92 19.80 -2.74 -11.63
N ALA A 93 19.51 -2.44 -12.90
CA ALA A 93 20.26 -1.44 -13.67
C ALA A 93 20.15 -0.01 -13.11
N LYS A 94 19.17 0.27 -12.25
CA LYS A 94 18.89 1.61 -11.70
C LYS A 94 19.45 1.81 -10.29
N ASP A 95 20.09 0.81 -9.69
CA ASP A 95 20.63 0.89 -8.33
C ASP A 95 22.11 0.52 -8.32
N HIS A 96 22.97 1.52 -8.09
CA HIS A 96 24.42 1.38 -8.11
C HIS A 96 24.98 0.49 -6.99
N ARG A 97 24.16 0.13 -5.99
CA ARG A 97 24.59 -0.71 -4.86
C ARG A 97 24.58 -2.20 -5.18
N ILE A 98 24.01 -2.56 -6.34
CA ILE A 98 23.91 -3.93 -6.82
C ILE A 98 25.03 -4.17 -7.81
N ASP A 99 25.77 -5.27 -7.61
CA ASP A 99 26.78 -5.75 -8.56
C ASP A 99 26.14 -6.80 -9.48
N PRO A 100 25.87 -6.48 -10.76
CA PRO A 100 25.25 -7.41 -11.70
C PRO A 100 26.15 -8.59 -12.05
N ASP A 101 27.47 -8.37 -12.09
CA ASP A 101 28.45 -9.38 -12.49
C ASP A 101 28.62 -10.42 -11.39
N ALA A 102 28.62 -9.99 -10.12
CA ALA A 102 28.57 -10.89 -8.98
C ALA A 102 27.31 -11.75 -8.97
N LEU A 103 26.14 -11.16 -9.25
CA LEU A 103 24.87 -11.90 -9.33
C LEU A 103 24.88 -12.90 -10.49
N ALA A 104 25.38 -12.51 -11.66
CA ALA A 104 25.48 -13.39 -12.83
C ALA A 104 26.47 -14.54 -12.60
N THR A 105 27.57 -14.28 -11.89
CA THR A 105 28.54 -15.32 -11.52
C THR A 105 27.93 -16.34 -10.56
N LYS A 106 27.13 -15.88 -9.58
CA LYS A 106 26.51 -16.74 -8.55
C LYS A 106 25.30 -17.53 -9.06
N TRP A 107 24.46 -16.91 -9.88
CA TRP A 107 23.17 -17.47 -10.29
C TRP A 107 23.12 -17.91 -11.75
N GLY A 108 24.16 -17.63 -12.53
CA GLY A 108 24.19 -17.82 -13.97
C GLY A 108 23.48 -16.69 -14.73
N PRO A 109 23.08 -16.93 -15.99
CA PRO A 109 22.41 -15.92 -16.80
C PRO A 109 21.16 -15.37 -16.14
N LEU A 110 21.11 -14.04 -15.95
CA LEU A 110 19.99 -13.37 -15.31
C LEU A 110 18.79 -13.32 -16.29
N PRO A 111 17.61 -13.79 -15.88
CA PRO A 111 16.45 -13.89 -16.76
C PRO A 111 15.89 -12.52 -17.14
N SER A 112 15.31 -12.43 -18.34
CA SER A 112 14.55 -11.26 -18.82
C SER A 112 13.04 -11.50 -18.82
N ASP A 113 12.56 -12.74 -18.81
CA ASP A 113 11.13 -13.05 -18.72
C ASP A 113 10.57 -12.68 -17.32
N PRO A 114 9.44 -11.95 -17.22
CA PRO A 114 8.90 -11.50 -15.93
C PRO A 114 8.63 -12.59 -14.90
N LYS A 115 8.19 -13.78 -15.34
CA LYS A 115 7.91 -14.91 -14.46
C LYS A 115 9.20 -15.48 -13.90
N ASP A 116 10.20 -15.67 -14.76
CA ASP A 116 11.50 -16.22 -14.36
C ASP A 116 12.31 -15.22 -13.52
N GLN A 117 12.21 -13.92 -13.83
CA GLN A 117 12.73 -12.84 -12.98
C GLN A 117 12.17 -12.94 -11.57
N ASN A 118 10.84 -13.02 -11.42
CA ASN A 118 10.23 -13.12 -10.11
C ASN A 118 10.60 -14.42 -9.39
N ARG A 119 10.73 -15.54 -10.12
CA ARG A 119 11.11 -16.83 -9.56
C ARG A 119 12.52 -16.81 -9.01
N LEU A 120 13.51 -16.31 -9.78
CA LEU A 120 14.89 -16.22 -9.33
C LEU A 120 15.01 -15.20 -8.18
N TRP A 121 14.41 -14.02 -8.32
CA TRP A 121 14.42 -13.01 -7.27
C TRP A 121 13.82 -13.55 -5.96
N TYR A 122 12.73 -14.31 -6.02
CA TYR A 122 12.12 -14.91 -4.82
C TYR A 122 13.06 -15.94 -4.17
N LYS A 123 13.79 -16.73 -4.96
CA LYS A 123 14.81 -17.66 -4.45
C LYS A 123 15.92 -16.91 -3.70
N ILE A 124 16.40 -15.80 -4.25
CA ILE A 124 17.41 -14.94 -3.61
C ILE A 124 16.86 -14.33 -2.32
N TYR A 125 15.66 -13.76 -2.37
CA TYR A 125 14.96 -13.21 -1.21
C TYR A 125 14.91 -14.21 -0.05
N LYS A 126 14.62 -15.49 -0.32
CA LYS A 126 14.56 -16.53 0.70
C LYS A 126 15.88 -16.82 1.41
N ILE A 127 17.01 -16.50 0.80
CA ILE A 127 18.34 -16.66 1.42
C ILE A 127 18.63 -15.48 2.35
N VAL A 128 18.25 -14.27 1.94
CA VAL A 128 18.55 -13.02 2.66
C VAL A 128 17.36 -12.50 3.50
N GLU A 129 16.32 -13.30 3.70
CA GLU A 129 15.05 -12.83 4.29
C GLU A 129 15.19 -12.32 5.74
N ASN A 130 16.24 -12.74 6.44
CA ASN A 130 16.53 -12.36 7.82
C ASN A 130 17.40 -11.09 7.94
N ASP A 131 17.90 -10.51 6.84
CA ASP A 131 18.60 -9.23 6.90
C ASP A 131 17.59 -8.12 7.25
N ILE A 132 17.95 -7.29 8.23
CA ILE A 132 17.09 -6.22 8.76
C ILE A 132 16.57 -5.28 7.66
N ARG A 133 17.39 -4.96 6.64
CA ARG A 133 17.03 -4.08 5.53
C ARG A 133 16.00 -4.73 4.61
N VAL A 134 16.05 -6.06 4.46
CA VAL A 134 15.07 -6.85 3.70
C VAL A 134 13.76 -6.92 4.47
N MET A 135 13.81 -7.24 5.76
CA MET A 135 12.64 -7.32 6.62
C MET A 135 11.87 -5.99 6.66
N ASP A 136 12.56 -4.87 6.87
CA ASP A 136 11.93 -3.55 6.94
C ASP A 136 11.33 -3.13 5.59
N SER A 137 12.08 -3.27 4.50
CA SER A 137 11.56 -2.93 3.18
C SER A 137 10.40 -3.83 2.73
N HIS A 138 10.42 -5.11 3.08
CA HIS A 138 9.31 -6.03 2.86
C HIS A 138 8.07 -5.60 3.66
N ARG A 139 8.23 -5.25 4.95
CA ARG A 139 7.15 -4.76 5.81
C ARG A 139 6.48 -3.52 5.22
N ASP A 140 7.27 -2.54 4.83
CA ASP A 140 6.78 -1.27 4.31
C ASP A 140 6.05 -1.46 2.97
N TRP A 141 6.54 -2.36 2.11
CA TRP A 141 5.85 -2.74 0.88
C TRP A 141 4.51 -3.45 1.17
N LEU A 142 4.47 -4.39 2.11
CA LEU A 142 3.23 -5.08 2.48
C LEU A 142 2.18 -4.10 3.02
N LEU A 143 2.58 -3.22 3.94
CA LEU A 143 1.70 -2.22 4.55
C LEU A 143 1.14 -1.25 3.50
N SER A 144 2.01 -0.65 2.69
CA SER A 144 1.59 0.34 1.68
C SER A 144 0.71 -0.29 0.59
N ARG A 145 0.97 -1.54 0.18
CA ARG A 145 0.13 -2.28 -0.74
C ARG A 145 -1.26 -2.57 -0.15
N ASP A 146 -1.33 -2.94 1.13
CA ASP A 146 -2.61 -3.16 1.81
C ASP A 146 -3.40 -1.83 1.97
N LEU A 147 -2.73 -0.72 2.29
CA LEU A 147 -3.33 0.63 2.32
C LEU A 147 -3.89 1.05 0.95
N ALA A 148 -3.18 0.75 -0.14
CA ALA A 148 -3.67 1.01 -1.50
C ALA A 148 -4.95 0.22 -1.79
N ALA A 149 -5.01 -1.04 -1.35
CA ALA A 149 -6.19 -1.85 -1.49
C ALA A 149 -7.37 -1.30 -0.68
N TYR A 150 -7.13 -0.87 0.57
CA TYR A 150 -8.17 -0.31 1.44
C TYR A 150 -8.73 1.00 0.89
N SER A 151 -7.87 1.88 0.38
CA SER A 151 -8.32 3.15 -0.23
C SER A 151 -9.21 2.92 -1.45
N VAL A 152 -8.96 1.89 -2.26
CA VAL A 152 -9.87 1.49 -3.35
C VAL A 152 -11.21 0.99 -2.80
N ILE A 153 -11.22 0.18 -1.74
CA ILE A 153 -12.48 -0.28 -1.12
C ILE A 153 -13.29 0.91 -0.59
N PHE A 154 -12.65 1.83 0.13
CA PHE A 154 -13.32 3.03 0.62
C PHE A 154 -13.84 3.90 -0.52
N LEU A 155 -13.08 4.04 -1.61
CA LEU A 155 -13.56 4.74 -2.80
C LEU A 155 -14.83 4.07 -3.36
N LEU A 156 -14.84 2.74 -3.51
CA LEU A 156 -15.97 2.00 -4.07
C LEU A 156 -17.22 1.99 -3.16
N VAL A 157 -17.06 2.06 -1.84
CA VAL A 157 -18.17 1.99 -0.88
C VAL A 157 -18.65 3.37 -0.46
N PHE A 158 -17.74 4.29 -0.14
CA PHE A 158 -18.09 5.59 0.41
C PHE A 158 -18.50 6.61 -0.66
N VAL A 159 -17.90 6.59 -1.85
CA VAL A 159 -18.28 7.54 -2.92
C VAL A 159 -19.75 7.37 -3.33
N PRO A 160 -20.27 6.15 -3.63
CA PRO A 160 -21.69 5.99 -3.94
C PRO A 160 -22.60 6.42 -2.78
N SER A 161 -22.17 6.19 -1.53
CA SER A 161 -22.92 6.61 -0.35
C SER A 161 -23.03 8.14 -0.23
N VAL A 162 -21.95 8.88 -0.50
CA VAL A 162 -21.98 10.35 -0.55
C VAL A 162 -22.83 10.85 -1.72
N VAL A 163 -22.71 10.25 -2.90
CA VAL A 163 -23.53 10.60 -4.08
C VAL A 163 -25.02 10.38 -3.79
N GLY A 164 -25.39 9.25 -3.20
CA GLY A 164 -26.78 8.90 -2.85
C GLY A 164 -27.38 9.73 -1.71
N SER A 165 -26.55 10.42 -0.92
CA SER A 165 -27.01 11.26 0.20
C SER A 165 -27.58 12.63 -0.22
N GLY A 166 -27.58 12.96 -1.51
CA GLY A 166 -28.17 14.21 -2.03
C GLY A 166 -27.39 15.49 -1.67
N LYS A 167 -26.11 15.37 -1.31
CA LYS A 167 -25.25 16.51 -0.99
C LYS A 167 -25.01 17.40 -2.21
N ALA A 168 -24.65 18.65 -1.93
CA ALA A 168 -24.26 19.61 -2.97
C ALA A 168 -23.13 19.04 -3.84
N TRP A 169 -23.23 19.22 -5.16
CA TRP A 169 -22.28 18.63 -6.13
C TRP A 169 -20.82 18.99 -5.82
N LYS A 170 -20.56 20.22 -5.35
CA LYS A 170 -19.23 20.69 -4.94
C LYS A 170 -18.65 19.86 -3.79
N THR A 171 -19.47 19.57 -2.77
CA THR A 171 -19.07 18.73 -1.62
C THR A 171 -18.72 17.32 -2.05
N THR A 172 -19.55 16.73 -2.92
CA THR A 172 -19.31 15.39 -3.48
C THR A 172 -18.03 15.35 -4.31
N LEU A 173 -17.77 16.35 -5.15
CA LEU A 173 -16.53 16.43 -5.92
C LEU A 173 -15.29 16.58 -5.04
N ILE A 174 -15.36 17.43 -4.01
CA ILE A 174 -14.25 17.57 -3.05
C ILE A 174 -13.95 16.23 -2.39
N TYR A 175 -14.98 15.48 -1.96
CA TYR A 175 -14.80 14.16 -1.36
C TYR A 175 -14.13 13.17 -2.32
N ILE A 176 -14.62 13.09 -3.55
CA ILE A 176 -14.07 12.22 -4.60
C ILE A 176 -12.60 12.59 -4.87
N ALA A 177 -12.29 13.88 -4.99
CA ALA A 177 -10.93 14.34 -5.21
C ALA A 177 -9.98 13.94 -4.07
N ILE A 178 -10.42 14.08 -2.81
CA ILE A 178 -9.65 13.65 -1.64
C ILE A 178 -9.38 12.14 -1.66
N MET A 179 -10.40 11.32 -1.96
CA MET A 179 -10.27 9.86 -2.00
C MET A 179 -9.34 9.40 -3.13
N ILE A 180 -9.44 10.01 -4.32
CA ILE A 180 -8.55 9.72 -5.44
C ILE A 180 -7.11 10.13 -5.10
N LEU A 181 -6.92 11.35 -4.57
CA LEU A 181 -5.59 11.84 -4.21
C LEU A 181 -4.95 10.97 -3.13
N GLN A 182 -5.70 10.57 -2.11
CA GLN A 182 -5.25 9.63 -1.08
C GLN A 182 -4.75 8.32 -1.70
N TYR A 183 -5.54 7.72 -2.60
CA TYR A 183 -5.12 6.50 -3.29
C TYR A 183 -3.85 6.72 -4.11
N LEU A 184 -3.75 7.80 -4.89
CA LEU A 184 -2.57 8.09 -5.72
C LEU A 184 -1.29 8.32 -4.89
N ILE A 185 -1.39 9.00 -3.74
CA ILE A 185 -0.24 9.19 -2.84
C ILE A 185 0.24 7.83 -2.30
N ILE A 186 -0.70 7.00 -1.80
CA ILE A 186 -0.37 5.67 -1.28
C ILE A 186 0.18 4.77 -2.39
N LEU A 187 -0.37 4.87 -3.59
CA LEU A 187 0.05 4.14 -4.78
C LEU A 187 1.53 4.41 -5.11
N VAL A 188 1.91 5.69 -5.15
CA VAL A 188 3.30 6.11 -5.41
C VAL A 188 4.22 5.57 -4.32
N ALA A 189 3.84 5.72 -3.05
CA ALA A 189 4.61 5.19 -1.92
C ALA A 189 4.79 3.66 -2.03
N ALA A 190 3.74 2.91 -2.34
CA ALA A 190 3.79 1.46 -2.48
C ALA A 190 4.73 0.99 -3.59
N ARG A 191 4.77 1.70 -4.72
CA ARG A 191 5.71 1.44 -5.82
C ARG A 191 7.16 1.70 -5.40
N ILE A 192 7.41 2.78 -4.68
CA ILE A 192 8.75 3.13 -4.16
C ILE A 192 9.22 2.06 -3.17
N TYR A 193 8.38 1.66 -2.21
CA TYR A 193 8.73 0.63 -1.24
C TYR A 193 8.94 -0.74 -1.90
N GLY A 194 8.12 -1.08 -2.92
CA GLY A 194 8.31 -2.31 -3.68
C GLY A 194 9.63 -2.36 -4.44
N LYS A 195 10.02 -1.26 -5.10
CA LYS A 195 11.35 -1.13 -5.72
C LYS A 195 12.45 -1.30 -4.67
N ARG A 196 12.36 -0.58 -3.54
CA ARG A 196 13.37 -0.65 -2.47
C ARG A 196 13.53 -2.06 -1.93
N PHE A 197 12.43 -2.80 -1.76
CA PHE A 197 12.46 -4.18 -1.32
C PHE A 197 13.23 -5.08 -2.30
N VAL A 198 12.93 -4.98 -3.60
CA VAL A 198 13.64 -5.74 -4.62
C VAL A 198 15.13 -5.40 -4.65
N CYS A 199 15.47 -4.11 -4.68
CA CYS A 199 16.86 -3.66 -4.74
C CYS A 199 17.66 -4.04 -3.49
N ASN A 200 17.06 -3.98 -2.30
CA ASN A 200 17.73 -4.40 -1.06
C ASN A 200 18.07 -5.89 -1.09
N VAL A 201 17.14 -6.75 -1.54
CA VAL A 201 17.39 -8.19 -1.70
C VAL A 201 18.59 -8.44 -2.62
N LEU A 202 18.60 -7.80 -3.79
CA LEU A 202 19.67 -7.98 -4.78
C LEU A 202 21.02 -7.42 -4.30
N SER A 203 21.02 -6.25 -3.65
CA SER A 203 22.25 -5.61 -3.15
C SER A 203 22.91 -6.42 -2.03
N ILE A 204 22.12 -7.06 -1.17
CA ILE A 204 22.66 -7.90 -0.10
C ILE A 204 23.26 -9.18 -0.67
N ASP A 205 22.54 -9.83 -1.58
CA ASP A 205 23.03 -11.06 -2.17
C ASP A 205 24.27 -10.83 -3.04
N SER A 206 24.35 -9.72 -3.78
CA SER A 206 25.53 -9.38 -4.59
C SER A 206 26.77 -9.07 -3.75
N GLN A 207 26.60 -8.72 -2.48
CA GLN A 207 27.68 -8.46 -1.52
C GLN A 207 28.00 -9.68 -0.65
N SER A 208 27.17 -10.73 -0.71
CA SER A 208 27.39 -11.96 0.03
C SER A 208 28.24 -12.92 -0.80
N ASN A 209 29.46 -13.20 -0.29
CA ASN A 209 30.38 -14.18 -0.85
C ASN A 209 29.74 -15.58 -0.97
#